data_AF-A0A529MPZ6-F1
#
_entry.id   AF-A0A529MPZ6-F1
#
_cell.length_a   1.000
_cell.length_b   1.000
_cell.length_c   1.000
_cell.angle_alpha   90.00
_cell.angle_beta   90.00
_cell.angle_gamma   90.00
#
_symmetry.space_group_name_H-M   'P 1'
#
loop_
_entity.id
_entity.type
_entity.pdbx_description
1 polymer ?
#
loop_
_entity_poly.entity_id
_entity_poly.type
_entity_poly.pdbx_seq_one_letter_code
_entity_poly.pdbx_strand_id
1 'polypeptide(L)'
;GYDGGTGASPLTSLKHAGSPWEMGLAETHQTLVLNGLRSRVALQVDGGLRTGRDVIIGALLGADEFGFSTAPLIAAGCIMMRKCHLNTCPVGVATQDPVLRKRFKGTPEHVINFFFYVAEEVRALLA
;
A
#
# COMPACT_ATOMS: atom_id res chain seq x y z
N GLY A 1 -7.21 -1.92 -3.71
CA GLY A 1 -8.03 -1.12 -4.67
C GLY A 1 -7.30 -0.88 -5.98
N TYR A 2 -7.88 -0.15 -6.95
CA TYR A 2 -7.25 0.05 -8.27
C TYR A 2 -5.93 0.84 -8.22
N ASP A 3 -5.68 1.62 -7.17
CA ASP A 3 -4.45 2.41 -6.97
C ASP A 3 -3.22 1.58 -6.56
N GLY A 4 -3.29 0.25 -6.66
CA GLY A 4 -2.19 -0.66 -6.38
C GLY A 4 -0.95 -0.43 -7.25
N GLY A 5 0.23 -0.66 -6.68
CA GLY A 5 1.48 -0.68 -7.43
C GLY A 5 1.71 -2.01 -8.14
N THR A 6 2.50 -2.01 -9.20
CA THR A 6 2.98 -3.23 -9.86
C THR A 6 4.38 -3.05 -10.44
N GLY A 7 5.15 -4.14 -10.49
CA GLY A 7 6.44 -4.18 -11.19
C GLY A 7 6.28 -4.20 -12.71
N ALA A 8 5.23 -4.84 -13.22
CA ALA A 8 4.93 -4.98 -14.65
C ALA A 8 3.43 -5.26 -14.85
N SER A 9 2.78 -4.50 -15.72
CA SER A 9 1.38 -4.69 -16.12
C SER A 9 1.11 -3.97 -17.43
N PRO A 10 0.16 -4.44 -18.27
CA PRO A 10 -0.37 -3.65 -19.36
C PRO A 10 -0.86 -2.29 -18.87
N LEU A 11 -0.58 -1.23 -19.66
CA LEU A 11 -1.01 0.13 -19.32
C LEU A 11 -2.54 0.24 -19.28
N THR A 12 -3.24 -0.51 -20.14
CA THR A 12 -4.70 -0.55 -20.17
C THR A 12 -5.27 -1.04 -18.84
N SER A 13 -4.75 -2.13 -18.28
CA SER A 13 -5.16 -2.63 -16.96
C SER A 13 -4.90 -1.61 -15.87
N LEU A 14 -3.73 -0.97 -15.87
CA LEU A 14 -3.37 0.08 -14.89
C LEU A 14 -4.28 1.31 -14.92
N LYS A 15 -4.91 1.59 -16.06
CA LYS A 15 -5.73 2.79 -16.25
C LYS A 15 -7.22 2.52 -16.26
N HIS A 16 -7.64 1.28 -16.49
CA HIS A 16 -9.03 0.95 -16.81
C HIS A 16 -9.59 -0.28 -16.08
N ALA A 17 -8.80 -0.96 -15.23
CA ALA A 17 -9.28 -2.09 -14.46
C ALA A 17 -9.26 -1.81 -12.95
N GLY A 18 -10.34 -2.16 -12.27
CA GLY A 18 -10.51 -2.02 -10.83
C GLY A 18 -11.43 -0.86 -10.41
N SER A 19 -11.74 -0.82 -9.11
CA SER A 19 -12.57 0.21 -8.48
C SER A 19 -11.92 0.73 -7.19
N PRO A 20 -12.27 1.94 -6.74
CA PRO A 20 -11.76 2.52 -5.50
C PRO A 20 -11.95 1.53 -4.34
N TRP A 21 -10.95 1.45 -3.46
CA TRP A 21 -11.01 0.52 -2.33
C TRP A 21 -12.10 0.93 -1.35
N GLU A 22 -12.44 2.22 -1.26
CA GLU A 22 -13.46 2.77 -0.38
C GLU A 22 -14.82 2.14 -0.65
N MET A 23 -15.20 2.00 -1.92
CA MET A 23 -16.47 1.39 -2.31
C MET A 23 -16.48 -0.12 -2.00
N GLY A 24 -15.45 -0.84 -2.43
CA GLY A 24 -15.38 -2.29 -2.24
C GLY A 24 -15.27 -2.70 -0.77
N LEU A 25 -14.52 -1.95 0.03
CA LEU A 25 -14.38 -2.18 1.47
C LEU A 25 -15.73 -1.97 2.19
N ALA A 26 -16.39 -0.84 1.93
CA ALA A 26 -17.67 -0.53 2.54
C ALA A 26 -18.75 -1.56 2.16
N GLU A 27 -18.83 -1.94 0.88
CA GLU A 27 -19.77 -2.96 0.40
C GLU A 27 -19.51 -4.32 1.03
N THR A 28 -18.23 -4.71 1.13
CA THR A 28 -17.84 -5.98 1.77
C THR A 28 -18.22 -5.97 3.25
N HIS A 29 -17.90 -4.89 3.97
CA HIS A 29 -18.26 -4.75 5.37
C HIS A 29 -19.78 -4.83 5.58
N GLN A 30 -20.55 -4.04 4.82
CA GLN A 30 -22.02 -4.01 4.92
C GLN A 30 -22.63 -5.38 4.62
N THR A 31 -22.19 -6.03 3.53
CA THR A 31 -22.67 -7.36 3.17
C THR A 31 -22.39 -8.39 4.27
N LEU A 32 -21.18 -8.38 4.83
CA LEU A 32 -20.84 -9.31 5.91
C LEU A 32 -21.63 -9.05 7.19
N VAL A 33 -21.92 -7.79 7.52
CA VAL A 33 -22.75 -7.43 8.68
C VAL A 33 -24.19 -7.90 8.48
N LEU A 34 -24.77 -7.61 7.30
CA LEU A 34 -26.14 -8.00 6.96
C LEU A 34 -26.37 -9.52 7.05
N ASN A 35 -25.32 -10.31 6.80
CA ASN A 35 -25.39 -11.78 6.83
C ASN A 35 -24.92 -12.38 8.17
N GLY A 36 -24.60 -11.58 9.19
CA GLY A 36 -24.09 -12.07 10.47
C GLY A 36 -22.74 -12.80 10.35
N LEU A 37 -21.95 -12.46 9.32
CA LEU A 37 -20.66 -13.09 9.01
C LEU A 37 -19.46 -12.22 9.37
N ARG A 38 -19.66 -10.92 9.65
CA ARG A 38 -18.55 -9.96 9.84
C ARG A 38 -17.57 -10.34 10.95
N SER A 39 -18.04 -10.96 12.03
CA SER A 39 -17.19 -11.39 13.15
C SER A 39 -16.30 -12.60 12.84
N ARG A 40 -16.49 -13.25 11.68
CA ARG A 40 -15.77 -14.48 11.31
C ARG A 40 -14.49 -14.22 10.53
N VAL A 41 -14.25 -12.99 10.10
CA VAL A 41 -13.14 -12.61 9.22
C VAL A 41 -12.55 -11.26 9.60
N ALA A 42 -11.26 -11.09 9.37
CA ALA A 42 -10.63 -9.78 9.36
C ALA A 42 -10.70 -9.20 7.93
N LEU A 43 -11.02 -7.92 7.80
CA LEU A 43 -11.00 -7.20 6.53
C LEU A 43 -9.71 -6.41 6.40
N GLN A 44 -8.88 -6.78 5.42
CA GLN A 44 -7.67 -6.03 5.07
C GLN A 44 -7.93 -5.13 3.87
N VAL A 45 -7.41 -3.90 3.90
CA VAL A 45 -7.45 -2.97 2.78
C VAL A 45 -6.06 -2.50 2.36
N ASP A 46 -5.84 -2.41 1.05
CA ASP A 46 -4.69 -1.76 0.45
C ASP A 46 -5.10 -0.94 -0.78
N GLY A 47 -4.14 -0.20 -1.35
CA GLY A 47 -4.33 0.57 -2.58
C GLY A 47 -4.01 2.04 -2.38
N GLY A 48 -2.73 2.37 -2.41
CA GLY A 48 -2.29 3.77 -2.37
C GLY A 48 -2.36 4.44 -1.00
N LEU A 49 -2.49 3.69 0.10
CA LEU A 49 -2.39 4.24 1.47
C LEU A 49 -0.98 4.80 1.71
N ARG A 50 -0.91 6.00 2.29
CA ARG A 50 0.34 6.73 2.53
C ARG A 50 0.40 7.40 3.90
N THR A 51 -0.75 7.70 4.51
CA THR A 51 -0.87 8.56 5.69
C THR A 51 -1.68 7.89 6.81
N GLY A 52 -1.57 8.42 8.02
CA GLY A 52 -2.43 8.02 9.14
C GLY A 52 -3.91 8.35 8.86
N ARG A 53 -4.21 9.42 8.12
CA ARG A 53 -5.59 9.72 7.68
C ARG A 53 -6.18 8.61 6.81
N ASP A 54 -5.39 8.04 5.89
CA ASP A 54 -5.86 6.93 5.04
C ASP A 54 -6.25 5.71 5.89
N VAL A 55 -5.46 5.43 6.95
CA VAL A 55 -5.75 4.37 7.92
C VAL A 55 -7.07 4.64 8.65
N ILE A 56 -7.27 5.86 9.16
CA ILE A 56 -8.52 6.22 9.85
C ILE A 56 -9.73 6.06 8.94
N ILE A 57 -9.65 6.49 7.68
CA ILE A 57 -10.75 6.33 6.72
C ILE A 57 -11.02 4.85 6.46
N GLY A 58 -9.99 4.03 6.23
CA GLY A 58 -10.16 2.59 6.07
C GLY A 58 -10.80 1.93 7.30
N ALA A 59 -10.38 2.33 8.52
CA ALA A 59 -10.96 1.84 9.76
C ALA A 59 -12.47 2.18 9.86
N LEU A 60 -12.83 3.44 9.55
CA LEU A 60 -14.23 3.89 9.56
C LEU A 60 -15.10 3.19 8.51
N LEU A 61 -14.51 2.78 7.38
CA LEU A 61 -15.18 2.00 6.34
C LEU A 61 -15.21 0.50 6.64
N GLY A 62 -14.59 0.06 7.75
CA GLY A 62 -14.75 -1.27 8.31
C GLY A 62 -13.55 -2.20 8.13
N ALA A 63 -12.37 -1.70 7.76
CA ALA A 63 -11.13 -2.47 7.75
C ALA A 63 -10.59 -2.73 9.17
N ASP A 64 -10.02 -3.92 9.35
CA ASP A 64 -9.28 -4.33 10.54
C ASP A 64 -7.76 -4.22 10.33
N GLU A 65 -7.29 -4.36 9.07
CA GLU A 65 -5.87 -4.38 8.71
C GLU A 65 -5.56 -3.49 7.49
N PHE A 66 -4.34 -2.96 7.43
CA PHE A 66 -3.92 -1.96 6.44
C PHE A 66 -2.63 -2.38 5.73
N GLY A 67 -2.74 -2.60 4.42
CA GLY A 67 -1.63 -2.93 3.54
C GLY A 67 -0.94 -1.69 2.97
N PHE A 68 0.39 -1.65 3.10
CA PHE A 68 1.23 -0.60 2.51
C PHE A 68 2.31 -1.24 1.65
N SER A 69 2.48 -0.71 0.43
CA SER A 69 3.46 -1.23 -0.53
C SER A 69 4.33 -0.09 -1.08
N THR A 70 3.76 0.78 -1.90
CA THR A 70 4.53 1.84 -2.59
C THR A 70 5.18 2.84 -1.63
N ALA A 71 4.50 3.26 -0.57
CA ALA A 71 5.06 4.23 0.39
C ALA A 71 6.26 3.66 1.18
N PRO A 72 6.20 2.45 1.77
CA PRO A 72 7.38 1.78 2.33
C PRO A 72 8.49 1.56 1.31
N LEU A 73 8.16 1.27 0.04
CA LEU A 73 9.16 1.13 -1.02
C LEU A 73 9.89 2.45 -1.30
N ILE A 74 9.18 3.58 -1.24
CA ILE A 74 9.76 4.93 -1.34
C ILE A 74 10.63 5.21 -0.12
N ALA A 75 10.16 4.90 1.09
CA ALA A 75 10.97 5.02 2.31
C ALA A 75 12.28 4.19 2.22
N ALA A 76 12.23 3.01 1.60
CA ALA A 76 13.39 2.19 1.34
C ALA A 76 14.30 2.70 0.19
N GLY A 77 13.92 3.74 -0.55
CA GLY A 77 14.76 4.40 -1.56
C GLY A 77 14.22 4.40 -2.99
N CYS A 78 12.98 3.95 -3.23
CA CYS A 78 12.37 4.09 -4.56
C CYS A 78 12.14 5.56 -4.90
N ILE A 79 12.63 5.98 -6.08
CA ILE A 79 12.50 7.35 -6.61
C ILE A 79 11.39 7.49 -7.66
N MET A 80 10.45 6.54 -7.73
CA MET A 80 9.30 6.56 -8.64
C MET A 80 9.64 6.69 -10.14
N MET A 81 10.73 6.06 -10.59
CA MET A 81 11.17 6.07 -12.00
C MET A 81 10.22 5.32 -12.97
N ARG A 82 9.40 4.39 -12.47
CA ARG A 82 8.44 3.58 -13.24
C ARG A 82 9.03 2.71 -14.37
N LYS A 83 10.29 2.27 -14.20
CA LYS A 83 10.97 1.31 -15.09
C LYS A 83 11.20 -0.07 -14.45
N CYS A 84 10.37 -0.43 -13.47
CA CYS A 84 10.52 -1.67 -12.71
C CYS A 84 10.57 -2.92 -13.60
N HIS A 85 9.76 -2.96 -14.65
CA HIS A 85 9.69 -4.05 -15.64
C HIS A 85 10.92 -4.17 -16.55
N LEU A 86 11.81 -3.18 -16.58
CA LEU A 86 12.97 -3.14 -17.48
C LEU A 86 14.26 -3.63 -16.81
N ASN A 87 14.21 -4.09 -15.56
CA ASN A 87 15.37 -4.54 -14.80
C ASN A 87 16.47 -3.45 -14.61
N THR A 88 16.15 -2.18 -14.84
CA THR A 88 17.11 -1.05 -14.88
C THR A 88 16.94 -0.06 -13.72
N CYS A 89 16.45 -0.53 -12.57
CA CYS A 89 16.23 0.33 -11.41
C CYS A 89 17.55 0.97 -10.94
N PRO A 90 17.68 2.31 -10.97
CA PRO A 90 18.95 2.99 -10.73
C PRO A 90 19.37 2.97 -9.25
N VAL A 91 18.42 2.67 -8.35
CA VAL A 91 18.58 2.66 -6.89
C VAL A 91 18.55 1.24 -6.30
N GLY A 92 18.61 0.21 -7.16
CA GLY A 92 18.73 -1.18 -6.69
C GLY A 92 17.48 -1.80 -6.06
N VAL A 93 16.30 -1.15 -6.20
CA VAL A 93 15.04 -1.65 -5.61
C VAL A 93 14.40 -2.74 -6.46
N ALA A 94 14.05 -2.43 -7.72
CA ALA A 94 13.35 -3.36 -8.63
C ALA A 94 14.27 -3.80 -9.77
N THR A 95 15.32 -4.56 -9.43
CA THR A 95 16.29 -5.08 -10.40
C THR A 95 16.98 -6.33 -9.83
N GLN A 96 17.29 -7.28 -10.71
CA GLN A 96 18.11 -8.46 -10.44
C GLN A 96 19.56 -8.28 -10.88
N ASP A 97 19.89 -7.19 -11.58
CA ASP A 97 21.25 -6.90 -12.03
C ASP A 97 22.18 -6.71 -10.81
N PRO A 98 23.28 -7.48 -10.70
CA PRO A 98 24.15 -7.46 -9.52
C PRO A 98 24.91 -6.13 -9.35
N VAL A 99 25.16 -5.37 -10.41
CA VAL A 99 25.77 -4.03 -10.35
C VAL A 99 24.75 -3.01 -9.84
N LEU A 100 23.52 -3.07 -10.33
CA LEU A 100 22.47 -2.15 -9.88
C LEU A 100 21.98 -2.45 -8.47
N ARG A 101 21.89 -3.72 -8.06
CA ARG A 101 21.54 -4.12 -6.69
C ARG A 101 22.48 -3.55 -5.63
N LYS A 102 23.78 -3.42 -5.94
CA LYS A 102 24.76 -2.79 -5.04
C LYS A 102 24.46 -1.31 -4.76
N ARG A 103 23.58 -0.67 -5.54
CA ARG A 103 23.14 0.71 -5.33
C ARG A 103 22.02 0.85 -4.31
N PHE A 104 21.43 -0.26 -3.84
CA PHE A 104 20.42 -0.20 -2.78
C PHE A 104 21.04 0.31 -1.49
N LYS A 105 20.43 1.37 -0.92
CA LYS A 105 20.85 2.02 0.33
C LYS A 105 19.75 2.01 1.40
N GLY A 106 18.61 1.38 1.13
CA GLY A 106 17.55 1.25 2.11
C GLY A 106 17.99 0.41 3.29
N THR A 107 17.57 0.80 4.49
CA THR A 107 17.78 0.03 5.72
C THR A 107 16.44 -0.30 6.37
N PRO A 108 16.35 -1.33 7.22
CA PRO A 108 15.11 -1.63 7.95
C PRO A 108 14.57 -0.42 8.72
N GLU A 109 15.44 0.42 9.28
CA GLU A 109 15.09 1.60 10.06
C GLU A 109 14.28 2.61 9.25
N HIS A 110 14.53 2.75 7.94
CA HIS A 110 13.73 3.64 7.11
C HIS A 110 12.25 3.23 7.06
N VAL A 111 11.99 1.93 6.96
CA VAL A 111 10.63 1.38 6.91
C VAL A 111 9.97 1.40 8.30
N ILE A 112 10.74 1.06 9.34
CA ILE A 112 10.29 1.14 10.73
C ILE A 112 9.86 2.57 11.08
N ASN A 113 10.70 3.56 10.76
CA ASN A 113 10.40 4.97 11.03
C ASN A 113 9.18 5.46 10.25
N PHE A 114 9.03 5.04 8.98
CA PHE A 114 7.81 5.33 8.22
C PHE A 114 6.55 4.86 8.95
N PHE A 115 6.52 3.62 9.42
CA PHE A 115 5.36 3.11 10.16
C PHE A 115 5.19 3.75 11.53
N PHE A 116 6.26 4.14 12.22
CA PHE A 116 6.15 4.92 13.46
C PHE A 116 5.45 6.26 13.23
N TYR A 117 5.81 6.99 12.16
CA TYR A 117 5.16 8.26 11.83
C TYR A 117 3.70 8.08 11.42
N VAL A 118 3.38 7.07 10.61
CA VAL A 118 1.98 6.75 10.27
C VAL A 118 1.18 6.44 11.55
N ALA A 119 1.73 5.60 12.43
CA ALA A 119 1.08 5.25 13.69
C ALA A 119 0.92 6.46 14.62
N GLU A 120 1.87 7.38 14.64
CA GLU A 120 1.78 8.62 15.41
C GLU A 120 0.69 9.54 14.90
N GLU A 121 0.58 9.72 13.59
CA GLU A 121 -0.50 10.47 12.95
C GLU A 121 -1.87 9.84 13.27
N VAL A 122 -1.99 8.50 13.21
CA VAL A 122 -3.22 7.79 13.62
C VAL A 122 -3.58 8.11 15.07
N ARG A 123 -2.63 8.02 16.01
CA ARG A 123 -2.88 8.34 17.42
C ARG A 123 -3.31 9.79 17.62
N ALA A 124 -2.72 10.73 16.88
CA ALA A 124 -3.08 12.14 16.95
C ALA A 124 -4.50 12.41 16.41
N LEU A 125 -4.94 11.68 15.38
CA LEU A 125 -6.29 11.80 14.82
C LEU A 125 -7.38 11.14 15.70
N LEU A 126 -7.00 10.20 16.57
CA LEU A 126 -7.90 9.53 17.52
C LEU A 126 -8.06 10.28 18.85
N ALA A 127 -7.11 11.17 19.19
CA ALA A 127 -7.10 11.94 20.43
C ALA A 127 -8.09 13.12 20.39
#